data_AF-A0A535GKU0-F1
#
_entry.id   AF-A0A535GKU0-F1
#
_cell.length_a   1.000
_cell.length_b   1.000
_cell.length_c   1.000
_cell.angle_alpha   90.00
_cell.angle_beta   90.00
_cell.angle_gamma   90.00
#
_symmetry.space_group_name_H-M   'P 1'
#
loop_
_entity.id
_entity.type
_entity.pdbx_description
1 polymer ?
#
loop_
_entity_poly.entity_id
_entity_poly.type
_entity_poly.pdbx_seq_one_letter_code
_entity_poly.pdbx_strand_id
1 'polypeptide(L)'
;MKQEVEEQQDFVKEVTKMSDDFDRWYTDVVRKAELADWSGVRGMMVVRPYGWAMWEAIMRAFDDMIKESGHENWAFPLLIPREYLMKEAEHIEG
;
A
#
# COMPACT_ATOMS: atom_id res chain seq x y z
N MET A 1 -39.82 -17.88 8.81
CA MET A 1 -38.63 -17.20 9.36
C MET A 1 -38.36 -15.99 8.48
N LYS A 2 -38.68 -14.78 8.97
CA LYS A 2 -38.28 -13.54 8.31
C LYS A 2 -36.82 -13.31 8.66
N GLN A 3 -35.94 -13.23 7.67
CA GLN A 3 -34.60 -12.69 7.88
C GLN A 3 -34.77 -11.20 8.15
N GLU A 4 -34.54 -10.81 9.41
CA GLU A 4 -34.32 -9.41 9.75
C GLU A 4 -32.99 -9.03 9.10
N VAL A 5 -33.07 -8.31 7.98
CA VAL A 5 -31.91 -7.64 7.40
C VAL A 5 -31.58 -6.52 8.36
N GLU A 6 -30.54 -6.75 9.16
CA GLU A 6 -29.98 -5.76 10.08
C GLU A 6 -29.58 -4.53 9.27
N GLU A 7 -30.29 -3.41 9.44
CA GLU A 7 -29.95 -2.14 8.81
C GLU A 7 -28.57 -1.71 9.32
N GLN A 8 -27.52 -2.01 8.55
CA GLN A 8 -26.20 -1.46 8.76
C GLN A 8 -26.31 0.06 8.70
N GLN A 9 -26.14 0.71 9.85
CA GLN A 9 -26.16 2.15 9.96
C GLN A 9 -25.06 2.74 9.07
N ASP A 10 -25.47 3.41 7.99
CA ASP A 10 -24.59 4.12 7.05
C ASP A 10 -24.02 5.38 7.73
N PHE A 11 -23.00 5.18 8.57
CA PHE A 11 -22.32 6.25 9.30
C PHE A 11 -21.47 7.15 8.37
N VAL A 12 -21.15 6.69 7.16
CA VAL A 12 -20.30 7.42 6.21
C VAL A 12 -21.00 7.56 4.87
N LYS A 13 -21.88 8.55 4.75
CA LYS A 13 -22.62 8.87 3.51
C LYS A 13 -21.73 9.19 2.32
N GLU A 14 -20.46 9.45 2.60
CA GLU A 14 -19.48 9.92 1.64
C GLU A 14 -18.64 8.80 1.02
N VAL A 15 -18.61 7.58 1.59
CA VAL A 15 -17.80 6.46 1.09
C VAL A 15 -18.74 5.39 0.53
N THR A 16 -18.45 4.89 -0.67
CA THR A 16 -19.21 3.79 -1.29
C THR A 16 -19.16 2.54 -0.41
N LYS A 17 -20.23 1.75 -0.31
CA LYS A 17 -20.18 0.49 0.44
C LYS A 17 -19.24 -0.51 -0.22
N MET A 18 -18.38 -1.13 0.58
CA MET A 18 -17.42 -2.14 0.11
C MET A 18 -18.10 -3.32 -0.59
N SER A 19 -19.28 -3.74 -0.12
CA SER A 19 -20.06 -4.84 -0.70
C SER A 19 -20.59 -4.56 -2.10
N ASP A 20 -20.76 -3.28 -2.44
CA ASP A 20 -21.49 -2.85 -3.62
C ASP A 20 -20.52 -2.55 -4.77
N ASP A 21 -19.40 -1.90 -4.47
CA ASP A 21 -18.33 -1.58 -5.41
C ASP A 21 -17.00 -1.45 -4.65
N PHE A 22 -16.20 -2.53 -4.67
CA PHE A 22 -14.93 -2.60 -3.94
C PHE A 22 -13.89 -1.60 -4.48
N ASP A 23 -13.78 -1.47 -5.80
CA ASP A 23 -12.77 -0.62 -6.44
C ASP A 23 -12.99 0.85 -6.08
N ARG A 24 -14.26 1.28 -6.12
CA ARG A 24 -14.65 2.62 -5.70
C ARG A 24 -14.54 2.81 -4.20
N TRP A 25 -14.98 1.84 -3.39
CA TRP A 25 -14.80 1.90 -1.93
C TRP A 25 -13.34 2.08 -1.54
N TYR A 26 -12.43 1.30 -2.14
CA TYR A 26 -11.00 1.39 -1.85
C TYR A 26 -10.47 2.79 -2.18
N THR A 27 -10.83 3.31 -3.36
CA THR A 27 -10.44 4.66 -3.78
C THR A 27 -11.01 5.72 -2.85
N ASP A 28 -12.29 5.61 -2.47
CA ASP A 28 -12.97 6.53 -1.56
C ASP A 28 -12.27 6.53 -0.18
N VAL A 29 -11.94 5.36 0.37
CA VAL A 29 -11.23 5.24 1.65
C VAL A 29 -9.86 5.89 1.58
N VAL A 30 -9.03 5.51 0.61
CA VAL A 30 -7.66 6.05 0.46
C VAL A 30 -7.67 7.58 0.34
N ARG A 31 -8.63 8.13 -0.41
CA ARG A 31 -8.73 9.57 -0.67
C ARG A 31 -9.34 10.34 0.50
N LYS A 32 -10.48 9.87 1.05
CA LYS A 32 -11.23 10.57 2.11
C LYS A 32 -10.56 10.45 3.47
N ALA A 33 -9.85 9.36 3.73
CA ALA A 33 -9.02 9.22 4.90
C ALA A 33 -7.64 9.90 4.73
N GLU A 34 -7.40 10.60 3.63
CA GLU A 34 -6.18 11.38 3.42
C GLU A 34 -4.90 10.52 3.47
N LEU A 35 -4.94 9.30 2.92
CA LEU A 35 -3.81 8.37 2.92
C LEU A 35 -2.85 8.63 1.76
N ALA A 36 -3.39 8.85 0.56
CA ALA A 36 -2.59 9.11 -0.63
C ALA A 36 -3.32 9.97 -1.67
N ASP A 37 -2.53 10.69 -2.46
CA ASP A 37 -2.96 11.52 -3.58
C ASP A 37 -2.50 10.97 -4.93
N TRP A 38 -3.24 11.30 -5.99
CA TRP A 38 -2.81 11.00 -7.35
C TRP A 38 -1.55 11.80 -7.69
N SER A 39 -0.59 11.16 -8.34
CA SER A 39 0.56 11.86 -8.94
C SER A 39 0.30 12.19 -10.41
N GLY A 40 1.18 13.01 -11.00
CA GLY A 40 1.19 13.26 -12.45
C GLY A 40 1.72 12.08 -13.29
N VAL A 41 2.19 11.00 -12.66
CA VAL A 41 2.78 9.83 -13.33
C VAL A 41 1.87 8.62 -13.13
N ARG A 42 1.49 7.97 -14.24
CA ARG A 42 0.66 6.77 -14.18
C ARG A 42 1.34 5.68 -13.34
N GLY A 43 0.57 5.09 -12.43
CA GLY A 43 1.06 4.05 -11.52
C GLY A 43 1.80 4.58 -10.30
N MET A 44 1.94 5.91 -10.14
CA MET A 44 2.55 6.53 -8.97
C MET A 44 1.51 7.33 -8.17
N MET A 45 1.73 7.39 -6.86
CA MET A 45 0.91 8.14 -5.90
C MET A 45 1.81 8.97 -5.00
N VAL A 46 1.27 10.08 -4.49
CA VAL A 46 1.89 10.85 -3.40
C VAL A 46 1.30 10.36 -2.09
N VAL A 47 2.08 9.67 -1.28
CA VAL A 47 1.62 9.21 0.04
C VAL A 47 1.56 10.42 0.98
N ARG A 48 0.40 10.65 1.61
CA ARG A 48 0.17 11.78 2.54
C ARG A 48 0.68 11.43 3.94
N PRO A 49 0.83 12.40 4.86
CA PRO A 49 1.40 12.15 6.18
C PRO A 49 0.72 11.03 6.97
N TYR A 50 -0.62 10.91 6.89
CA TYR A 50 -1.33 9.84 7.61
C TYR A 50 -1.01 8.44 7.04
N GLY A 51 -1.00 8.30 5.70
CA GLY A 51 -0.57 7.06 5.05
C GLY A 51 0.90 6.74 5.28
N TRP A 52 1.76 7.76 5.29
CA TRP A 52 3.19 7.59 5.53
C TRP A 52 3.49 7.14 6.96
N ALA A 53 2.80 7.69 7.97
CA ALA A 53 2.93 7.25 9.35
C ALA A 53 2.54 5.78 9.54
N MET A 54 1.51 5.31 8.82
CA MET A 54 1.15 3.88 8.81
C MET A 54 2.27 3.03 8.21
N TRP A 55 2.85 3.47 7.09
CA TRP A 55 3.99 2.80 6.45
C TRP A 55 5.22 2.74 7.37
N GLU A 56 5.56 3.83 8.05
CA GLU A 56 6.66 3.88 9.02
C GLU A 56 6.45 2.91 10.19
N ALA A 57 5.20 2.77 10.67
CA ALA A 57 4.87 1.81 11.71
C ALA A 57 5.06 0.35 11.25
N ILE A 58 4.61 0.03 10.03
CA ILE A 58 4.80 -1.30 9.43
C ILE A 58 6.28 -1.60 9.24
N MET A 59 7.02 -0.66 8.64
CA MET A 59 8.45 -0.80 8.38
C MET A 59 9.23 -1.02 9.68
N ARG A 60 8.96 -0.23 10.72
CA ARG A 60 9.62 -0.41 12.02
C ARG A 60 9.35 -1.78 12.63
N ALA A 61 8.08 -2.20 12.66
CA ALA A 61 7.73 -3.50 13.22
C ALA A 61 8.43 -4.65 12.50
N PHE A 62 8.49 -4.60 11.16
CA PHE A 62 9.15 -5.64 10.38
C PHE A 62 10.68 -5.60 10.50
N ASP A 63 11.25 -4.39 10.53
CA ASP A 63 12.70 -4.18 10.72
C ASP A 63 13.19 -4.72 12.08
N ASP A 64 12.42 -4.49 13.14
CA ASP A 64 12.73 -5.03 14.47
C ASP A 64 12.77 -6.56 14.44
N MET A 65 11.78 -7.20 13.81
CA MET A 65 11.74 -8.67 13.65
C MET A 65 12.93 -9.22 12.85
N ILE A 66 13.36 -8.52 11.80
CA ILE A 66 14.53 -8.92 11.00
C ILE A 66 15.80 -8.82 11.85
N LYS A 67 15.98 -7.73 12.60
CA LYS A 67 17.15 -7.51 13.46
C LYS A 67 17.22 -8.52 14.61
N GLU A 68 16.09 -8.93 15.17
CA GLU A 68 16.04 -9.99 16.19
C GLU A 68 16.62 -11.32 15.70
N SER A 69 16.54 -11.59 14.39
CA SER A 69 17.15 -12.77 13.77
C SER A 69 18.64 -12.64 13.44
N GLY A 70 19.28 -11.52 13.83
CA GLY A 70 20.71 -11.27 13.67
C GLY A 70 21.12 -10.63 12.33
N HIS A 71 20.15 -10.11 11.55
CA HIS A 71 20.40 -9.45 10.29
C HIS A 71 20.68 -7.94 10.47
N GLU A 72 21.41 -7.36 9.52
CA GLU A 72 21.74 -5.93 9.49
C GLU A 72 21.21 -5.26 8.22
N ASN A 73 20.80 -4.00 8.34
CA ASN A 73 20.35 -3.22 7.19
C ASN A 73 21.52 -2.65 6.40
N TRP A 74 21.44 -2.77 5.09
CA TRP A 74 22.41 -2.20 4.14
C TRP A 74 21.68 -1.30 3.14
N ALA A 75 22.29 -0.17 2.80
CA ALA A 75 21.76 0.77 1.81
C ALA A 75 22.62 0.71 0.54
N PHE A 76 22.03 0.28 -0.56
CA PHE A 76 22.69 0.22 -1.87
C PHE A 76 22.26 1.39 -2.76
N PRO A 77 23.07 1.75 -3.77
CA PRO A 77 22.68 2.76 -4.75
C PRO A 77 21.43 2.36 -5.54
N LEU A 78 20.53 3.33 -5.76
CA LEU A 78 19.30 3.11 -6.55
C LEU A 78 19.58 2.81 -8.03
N LEU A 79 20.62 3.44 -8.59
CA LEU A 79 20.98 3.27 -10.00
C LEU A 79 22.00 2.13 -10.14
N ILE A 80 21.61 1.07 -10.84
CA ILE A 80 22.46 -0.10 -11.09
C ILE A 80 23.01 -0.02 -12.52
N PRO A 81 24.34 -0.17 -12.74
CA PRO A 81 24.92 -0.25 -14.07
C PRO A 81 24.28 -1.37 -14.90
N ARG A 82 24.00 -1.09 -16.18
CA ARG A 82 23.39 -2.07 -17.11
C ARG A 82 24.12 -3.41 -17.13
N GLU A 83 25.45 -3.39 -17.08
CA GLU A 83 26.26 -4.62 -17.08
C GLU A 83 25.90 -5.56 -15.93
N TYR A 84 25.61 -5.02 -14.74
CA TYR A 84 25.21 -5.85 -13.60
C TYR A 84 23.77 -6.32 -13.69
N LEU A 85 22.88 -5.50 -14.25
CA LEU A 85 21.48 -5.88 -14.47
C LEU A 85 21.36 -7.02 -15.49
N MET A 86 22.23 -7.06 -16.50
CA MET A 86 22.17 -8.04 -17.59
C MET A 86 22.73 -9.42 -17.22
N LYS A 87 23.41 -9.58 -16.07
CA LYS A 87 24.02 -10.87 -15.68
C LYS A 87 23.00 -11.99 -15.44
N GLU A 88 21.78 -11.63 -15.03
CA GLU A 88 20.67 -12.58 -14.76
C GLU A 88 19.64 -12.62 -15.90
N ALA A 89 19.87 -11.91 -17.02
CA ALA A 89 18.87 -11.71 -18.08
C ALA A 89 18.46 -13.02 -18.78
N GLU A 90 19.29 -14.06 -18.75
CA GLU A 90 18.97 -15.37 -19.32
C GLU A 90 17.99 -16.19 -18.44
N HIS A 91 17.80 -15.82 -17.17
CA HIS A 91 16.92 -16.52 -16.22
C HIS A 91 15.62 -15.78 -15.89
N ILE A 92 15.42 -14.57 -16.45
CA ILE A 92 14.31 -13.68 -16.09
C ILE A 92 13.45 -13.43 -17.34
N GLU A 93 12.37 -14.20 -17.51
CA GLU A 93 11.26 -13.89 -18.42
C GLU A 93 10.35 -12.81 -17.80
N GLY A 94 10.93 -11.69 -17.38
CA GLY A 94 10.20 -10.55 -16.78
C GLY A 94 9.97 -10.65 -15.28
#